data_AF-D8JD28-F1
#
_entry.id   AF-D8JD28-F1
#
_cell.length_a   1.000
_cell.length_b   1.000
_cell.length_c   1.000
_cell.angle_alpha   90.00
_cell.angle_beta   90.00
_cell.angle_gamma   90.00
#
_symmetry.space_group_name_H-M   'P 1'
#
loop_
_entity.id
_entity.type
_entity.pdbx_description
1 polymer ?
#
loop_
_entity_poly.entity_id
_entity_poly.type
_entity_poly.pdbx_seq_one_letter_code
_entity_poly.pdbx_strand_id
1 'polypeptide(L)'
;MATEITTPTDASPSLSLSRRAFLASATVGITGGLAGCTDDAGSSGRGGISSSKRAAGGVGAGFAYQTPAITRKQATHIARTPDQFDAALDAATPDNLVIVWIPADAAIDYTGRSRRVSNAVIASSRSTSHAGGLLYSNDMGGTSSAYRGGEVDGVLKLGENSRMTGVRYRGPTSATWNHPLYPGYIPFGSGNAARREEYRSQRHSRGLSITAGSVRVDNCEIFGWSTQGISVNCPRSYGREREQSYPGIQNCSIHDCGLSGYGYGVEVNVGHPIIQRCFFNGCRHMIAGEGYPDCSYSVEGSFFGPAGSLFPLDMHNLAENIGGTTNPDDYRYRYRSGGLIRVLNCTVAFSHVINIAASSSLSAGGNPFAGNQTSAIGIGGLPAQGVVVQGCRFVHDGPGSAFTVGLLPRHAETDQYGLARWETKNNQFGLRADFPVGQP
;
A
#
# COMPACT_ATOMS: atom_id res chain seq x y z
N MET A 1 -11.58 -63.07 -4.56
CA MET A 1 -11.94 -62.48 -3.26
C MET A 1 -11.49 -61.03 -3.29
N ALA A 2 -12.44 -60.13 -3.59
CA ALA A 2 -12.20 -58.69 -3.63
C ALA A 2 -12.56 -58.12 -2.25
N THR A 3 -11.61 -57.45 -1.60
CA THR A 3 -11.82 -56.72 -0.36
C THR A 3 -12.15 -55.27 -0.70
N GLU A 4 -13.44 -54.92 -0.59
CA GLU A 4 -13.93 -53.55 -0.51
C GLU A 4 -13.44 -52.91 0.79
N ILE A 5 -12.79 -51.75 0.68
CA ILE A 5 -12.55 -50.84 1.79
C ILE A 5 -13.52 -49.67 1.60
N THR A 6 -14.58 -49.64 2.39
CA THR A 6 -15.51 -48.52 2.50
C THR A 6 -14.89 -47.42 3.37
N THR A 7 -14.63 -46.25 2.80
CA THR A 7 -14.35 -45.01 3.56
C THR A 7 -15.64 -44.26 3.86
N PRO A 8 -15.86 -43.73 5.08
CA PRO A 8 -17.05 -42.93 5.38
C PRO A 8 -16.92 -41.52 4.78
N THR A 9 -17.97 -41.10 4.09
CA THR A 9 -18.22 -39.72 3.66
C THR A 9 -18.88 -38.94 4.79
N ASP A 10 -18.13 -38.06 5.45
CA ASP A 10 -18.71 -36.95 6.24
C ASP A 10 -18.05 -35.64 5.80
N ALA A 11 -18.64 -35.02 4.78
CA ALA A 11 -18.33 -33.66 4.39
C ALA A 11 -19.22 -32.71 5.20
N SER A 12 -18.71 -32.22 6.32
CA SER A 12 -19.26 -31.03 6.98
C SER A 12 -19.11 -29.82 6.04
N PRO A 13 -20.16 -29.00 5.82
CA PRO A 13 -20.05 -27.83 4.95
C PRO A 13 -19.14 -26.79 5.61
N SER A 14 -17.94 -26.59 5.05
CA SER A 14 -17.10 -25.46 5.41
C SER A 14 -17.78 -24.18 4.92
N LEU A 15 -18.39 -23.44 5.84
CA LEU A 15 -18.84 -22.07 5.60
C LEU A 15 -17.62 -21.21 5.25
N SER A 16 -17.32 -21.06 3.97
CA SER A 16 -16.35 -20.09 3.49
C SER A 16 -16.93 -18.69 3.73
N LEU A 17 -16.42 -17.99 4.75
CA LEU A 17 -16.70 -16.57 4.92
C LEU A 17 -16.16 -15.83 3.70
N SER A 18 -17.04 -15.22 2.91
CA SER A 18 -16.60 -14.38 1.78
C SER A 18 -15.80 -13.17 2.30
N ARG A 19 -14.80 -12.71 1.55
CA ARG A 19 -13.99 -11.49 1.82
C ARG A 19 -14.83 -10.25 2.20
N ARG A 20 -16.10 -10.20 1.76
CA ARG A 20 -17.10 -9.19 2.15
C ARG A 20 -17.46 -9.22 3.63
N ALA A 21 -17.55 -10.41 4.23
CA ALA A 21 -17.84 -10.55 5.65
C ALA A 21 -16.68 -9.98 6.48
N PHE A 22 -15.43 -10.23 6.10
CA PHE A 22 -14.26 -9.69 6.81
C PHE A 22 -14.16 -8.16 6.76
N LEU A 23 -14.36 -7.55 5.58
CA LEU A 23 -14.36 -6.08 5.43
C LEU A 23 -15.54 -5.41 6.17
N ALA A 24 -16.62 -6.15 6.46
CA ALA A 24 -17.74 -5.70 7.29
C ALA A 24 -17.56 -6.03 8.79
N SER A 25 -16.85 -7.12 9.14
CA SER A 25 -16.68 -7.64 10.50
C SER A 25 -15.42 -7.16 11.20
N ALA A 26 -14.49 -6.49 10.52
CA ALA A 26 -13.45 -5.67 11.17
C ALA A 26 -14.03 -4.51 12.03
N THR A 27 -15.37 -4.43 12.12
CA THR A 27 -16.16 -3.52 12.95
C THR A 27 -16.68 -4.14 14.26
N VAL A 28 -16.15 -5.29 14.73
CA VAL A 28 -16.48 -5.78 16.08
C VAL A 28 -15.77 -4.89 17.11
N GLY A 29 -16.56 -4.12 17.84
CA GLY A 29 -16.11 -3.14 18.80
C GLY A 29 -15.24 -3.72 19.90
N ILE A 30 -14.11 -3.04 20.16
CA ILE A 30 -13.42 -3.10 21.45
C ILE A 30 -14.24 -2.22 22.41
N THR A 31 -15.30 -2.78 22.99
CA THR A 31 -15.88 -2.28 24.24
C THR A 31 -15.14 -2.92 25.40
N GLY A 32 -13.95 -2.39 25.71
CA GLY A 32 -13.24 -2.69 26.96
C GLY A 32 -13.69 -1.71 28.02
N GLY A 33 -14.44 -2.19 29.01
CA GLY A 33 -14.89 -1.40 30.15
C GLY A 33 -13.71 -0.92 31.00
N LEU A 34 -13.60 0.39 31.16
CA LEU A 34 -12.83 1.03 32.23
C LEU A 34 -13.75 1.18 33.44
N ALA A 35 -13.59 0.29 34.42
CA ALA A 35 -14.13 0.48 35.76
C ALA A 35 -12.97 0.93 36.67
N GLY A 36 -13.15 2.10 37.28
CA GLY A 36 -12.49 2.47 38.53
C GLY A 36 -11.19 3.28 38.44
N CYS A 37 -11.32 4.60 38.34
CA CYS A 37 -10.70 5.51 39.32
C CYS A 37 -11.41 6.86 39.24
N THR A 38 -12.09 7.19 40.33
CA THR A 38 -12.60 8.53 40.64
C THR A 38 -11.43 9.49 40.81
N ASP A 39 -11.54 10.68 40.22
CA ASP A 39 -11.38 11.94 40.96
C ASP A 39 -11.89 13.13 40.13
N ASP A 40 -12.81 13.86 40.75
CA ASP A 40 -13.39 15.13 40.32
C ASP A 40 -12.37 16.27 40.41
N ALA A 41 -12.38 17.17 39.42
CA ALA A 41 -12.72 18.58 39.58
C ALA A 41 -12.15 19.48 38.46
N GLY A 42 -13.03 20.27 37.84
CA GLY A 42 -12.66 21.60 37.31
C GLY A 42 -12.74 21.82 35.80
N SER A 43 -13.95 22.14 35.29
CA SER A 43 -14.29 23.33 34.47
C SER A 43 -13.26 23.83 33.42
N SER A 44 -13.54 24.12 32.15
CA SER A 44 -14.76 24.34 31.36
C SER A 44 -14.33 24.60 29.91
N GLY A 45 -15.01 24.01 28.93
CA GLY A 45 -14.76 24.28 27.51
C GLY A 45 -15.65 23.46 26.59
N ARG A 46 -16.98 23.68 26.68
CA ARG A 46 -17.99 22.99 25.87
C ARG A 46 -17.94 23.48 24.41
N GLY A 47 -17.41 22.65 23.51
CA GLY A 47 -17.74 22.65 22.09
C GLY A 47 -18.43 21.33 21.75
N GLY A 48 -19.76 21.28 21.86
CA GLY A 48 -20.54 20.08 21.61
C GLY A 48 -20.55 19.70 20.13
N ILE A 49 -19.93 18.56 19.79
CA ILE A 49 -20.18 17.88 18.52
C ILE A 49 -21.45 17.05 18.73
N SER A 50 -22.57 17.49 18.15
CA SER A 50 -23.83 16.77 18.20
C SER A 50 -23.66 15.39 17.57
N SER A 51 -24.08 14.37 18.31
CA SER A 51 -24.20 12.98 17.87
C SER A 51 -25.29 12.85 16.79
N SER A 52 -24.93 13.04 15.53
CA SER A 52 -25.70 12.48 14.42
C SER A 52 -25.35 10.99 14.29
N LYS A 53 -26.39 10.15 14.22
CA LYS A 53 -26.33 8.69 14.05
C LYS A 53 -25.26 8.32 13.01
N ARG A 54 -24.10 7.84 13.48
CA ARG A 54 -23.06 7.27 12.61
C ARG A 54 -23.56 5.92 12.11
N ALA A 55 -23.92 5.85 10.83
CA ALA A 55 -23.95 4.59 10.13
C ALA A 55 -22.53 3.99 10.18
N ALA A 56 -22.41 2.75 10.60
CA ALA A 56 -21.18 1.98 10.58
C ALA A 56 -20.67 1.90 9.14
N GLY A 57 -19.69 2.73 8.79
CA GLY A 57 -19.03 2.71 7.50
C GLY A 57 -17.81 1.79 7.58
N GLY A 58 -17.71 0.83 6.66
CA GLY A 58 -16.56 -0.06 6.55
C GLY A 58 -15.24 0.69 6.37
N VAL A 59 -14.14 0.06 6.77
CA VAL A 59 -12.79 0.57 6.61
C VAL A 59 -12.54 0.92 5.13
N GLY A 60 -12.13 2.16 4.85
CA GLY A 60 -11.89 2.64 3.48
C GLY A 60 -13.13 3.04 2.66
N ALA A 61 -14.34 3.07 3.24
CA ALA A 61 -15.55 3.61 2.60
C ALA A 61 -16.45 4.45 3.55
N GLY A 62 -16.00 4.69 4.79
CA GLY A 62 -16.85 5.19 5.88
C GLY A 62 -16.40 6.45 6.62
N PHE A 63 -15.30 7.10 6.23
CA PHE A 63 -14.90 8.36 6.86
C PHE A 63 -15.52 9.54 6.12
N ALA A 64 -16.01 10.54 6.86
CA ALA A 64 -16.50 11.78 6.30
C ALA A 64 -15.42 12.39 5.38
N TYR A 65 -15.74 12.50 4.09
CA TYR A 65 -14.81 13.00 3.09
C TYR A 65 -14.52 14.48 3.36
N GLN A 66 -13.25 14.88 3.36
CA GLN A 66 -12.89 16.30 3.29
C GLN A 66 -13.20 16.92 1.92
N THR A 67 -13.40 16.08 0.88
CA THR A 67 -13.72 16.52 -0.48
C THR A 67 -14.99 15.81 -0.96
N PRO A 68 -16.02 16.53 -1.46
CA PRO A 68 -17.26 15.89 -1.87
C PRO A 68 -17.03 14.78 -2.89
N ALA A 69 -17.80 13.70 -2.74
CA ALA A 69 -17.81 12.60 -3.70
C ALA A 69 -18.24 13.14 -5.08
N ILE A 70 -17.51 12.75 -6.12
CA ILE A 70 -17.95 13.00 -7.50
C ILE A 70 -19.15 12.10 -7.77
N THR A 71 -20.21 12.69 -8.32
CA THR A 71 -21.42 11.96 -8.68
C THR A 71 -21.52 11.80 -10.19
N ARG A 72 -22.27 10.79 -10.64
CA ARG A 72 -22.55 10.57 -12.07
C ARG A 72 -23.12 11.81 -12.77
N LYS A 73 -23.88 12.66 -12.08
CA LYS A 73 -24.47 13.88 -12.65
C LYS A 73 -23.44 14.95 -13.01
N GLN A 74 -22.25 14.91 -12.40
CA GLN A 74 -21.15 15.83 -12.67
C GLN A 74 -20.26 15.34 -13.82
N ALA A 75 -20.46 14.11 -14.30
CA ALA A 75 -19.64 13.54 -15.35
C ALA A 75 -19.86 14.25 -16.68
N THR A 76 -18.77 14.59 -17.37
CA THR A 76 -18.83 15.09 -18.75
C THR A 76 -18.81 13.94 -19.76
N HIS A 77 -18.22 12.81 -19.40
CA HIS A 77 -18.19 11.60 -20.22
C HIS A 77 -18.53 10.35 -19.39
N ILE A 78 -19.09 9.34 -20.05
CA ILE A 78 -19.27 7.99 -19.50
C ILE A 78 -18.42 7.04 -20.34
N ALA A 79 -17.54 6.29 -19.68
CA ALA A 79 -16.70 5.30 -20.34
C ALA A 79 -17.07 3.89 -19.87
N ARG A 80 -17.32 2.99 -20.83
CA ARG A 80 -17.50 1.55 -20.61
C ARG A 80 -16.48 0.70 -21.37
N THR A 81 -15.80 1.28 -22.35
CA THR A 81 -14.76 0.62 -23.15
C THR A 81 -13.45 1.41 -23.09
N PRO A 82 -12.32 0.78 -23.45
CA PRO A 82 -11.02 1.46 -23.51
C PRO A 82 -11.02 2.65 -24.46
N ASP A 83 -11.66 2.53 -25.63
CA ASP A 83 -11.71 3.61 -26.62
C ASP A 83 -12.56 4.79 -26.15
N GLN A 84 -13.68 4.53 -25.44
CA GLN A 84 -14.47 5.59 -24.82
C GLN A 84 -13.71 6.30 -23.70
N PHE A 85 -12.93 5.53 -22.93
CA PHE A 85 -12.08 6.07 -21.88
C PHE A 85 -11.00 6.99 -22.46
N ASP A 86 -10.32 6.52 -23.52
CA ASP A 86 -9.30 7.29 -24.23
C ASP A 86 -9.86 8.56 -24.87
N ALA A 87 -10.95 8.44 -25.62
CA ALA A 87 -11.59 9.59 -26.26
C ALA A 87 -12.10 10.62 -25.24
N ALA A 88 -12.56 10.18 -24.06
CA ALA A 88 -12.95 11.10 -23.00
C ALA A 88 -11.73 11.84 -22.43
N LEU A 89 -10.62 11.15 -22.18
CA LEU A 89 -9.40 11.79 -21.70
C LEU A 89 -8.80 12.77 -22.72
N ASP A 90 -8.95 12.50 -24.03
CA ASP A 90 -8.50 13.39 -25.10
C ASP A 90 -9.30 14.70 -25.18
N ALA A 91 -10.48 14.78 -24.57
CA ALA A 91 -11.25 16.02 -24.49
C ALA A 91 -10.73 16.99 -23.41
N ALA A 92 -9.78 16.56 -22.57
CA ALA A 92 -9.17 17.41 -21.55
C ALA A 92 -8.19 18.39 -22.18
N THR A 93 -8.37 19.68 -21.89
CA THR A 93 -7.45 20.77 -22.29
C THR A 93 -7.09 21.58 -21.04
N PRO A 94 -6.06 22.45 -21.04
CA PRO A 94 -5.75 23.27 -19.85
C PRO A 94 -6.95 24.04 -19.27
N ASP A 95 -7.88 24.47 -20.12
CA ASP A 95 -9.07 25.24 -19.74
C ASP A 95 -10.33 24.38 -19.54
N ASN A 96 -10.29 23.09 -19.90
CA ASN A 96 -11.43 22.18 -19.83
C ASN A 96 -11.10 20.93 -19.00
N LEU A 97 -11.57 20.91 -17.74
CA LEU A 97 -11.49 19.73 -16.88
C LEU A 97 -12.52 18.68 -17.35
N VAL A 98 -12.04 17.49 -17.67
CA VAL A 98 -12.92 16.35 -17.99
C VAL A 98 -13.20 15.50 -16.76
N ILE A 99 -14.45 15.07 -16.58
CA ILE A 99 -14.85 14.08 -15.59
C ILE A 99 -15.33 12.83 -16.32
N VAL A 100 -14.48 11.80 -16.35
CA VAL A 100 -14.77 10.48 -16.93
C VAL A 100 -15.40 9.59 -15.87
N TRP A 101 -16.67 9.24 -16.05
CA TRP A 101 -17.39 8.35 -15.16
C TRP A 101 -17.38 6.91 -15.67
N ILE A 102 -16.86 5.99 -14.86
CA ILE A 102 -16.91 4.55 -15.09
C ILE A 102 -18.13 4.00 -14.33
N PRO A 103 -19.17 3.48 -15.00
CA PRO A 103 -20.31 2.86 -14.33
C PRO A 103 -19.89 1.70 -13.40
N ALA A 104 -20.64 1.47 -12.32
CA ALA A 104 -20.30 0.46 -11.31
C ALA A 104 -20.26 -0.99 -11.86
N ASP A 105 -21.05 -1.23 -12.89
CA ASP A 105 -21.17 -2.48 -13.63
C ASP A 105 -20.19 -2.58 -14.81
N ALA A 106 -19.44 -1.52 -15.12
CA ALA A 106 -18.47 -1.52 -16.20
C ALA A 106 -17.13 -2.13 -15.75
N ALA A 107 -16.52 -2.88 -16.66
CA ALA A 107 -15.16 -3.39 -16.56
C ALA A 107 -14.39 -3.03 -17.83
N ILE A 108 -13.49 -2.06 -17.73
CA ILE A 108 -12.66 -1.56 -18.83
C ILE A 108 -11.35 -2.35 -18.85
N ASP A 109 -11.14 -3.15 -19.90
CA ASP A 109 -9.90 -3.87 -20.15
C ASP A 109 -8.87 -2.97 -20.84
N TYR A 110 -7.93 -2.45 -20.08
CA TYR A 110 -6.87 -1.57 -20.55
C TYR A 110 -5.54 -2.32 -20.80
N THR A 111 -5.62 -3.63 -21.01
CA THR A 111 -4.48 -4.46 -21.44
C THR A 111 -3.92 -3.97 -22.77
N GLY A 112 -2.60 -3.95 -22.93
CA GLY A 112 -1.90 -3.44 -24.10
C GLY A 112 -1.79 -1.92 -24.15
N ARG A 113 -2.40 -1.20 -23.20
CA ARG A 113 -2.48 0.28 -23.21
C ARG A 113 -1.78 0.88 -22.00
N SER A 114 -1.36 2.13 -22.16
CA SER A 114 -0.80 2.96 -21.10
C SER A 114 -1.01 4.42 -21.47
N ARG A 115 -1.29 5.30 -20.50
CA ARG A 115 -1.61 6.70 -20.82
C ARG A 115 -1.19 7.69 -19.75
N ARG A 116 -0.85 8.91 -20.19
CA ARG A 116 -0.83 10.08 -19.31
C ARG A 116 -2.25 10.65 -19.12
N VAL A 117 -2.53 11.05 -17.89
CA VAL A 117 -3.77 11.72 -17.48
C VAL A 117 -3.38 13.06 -16.89
N SER A 118 -3.89 14.16 -17.46
CA SER A 118 -3.71 15.52 -16.96
C SER A 118 -5.03 16.26 -17.08
N ASN A 119 -5.32 17.16 -16.14
CA ASN A 119 -6.57 17.92 -16.12
C ASN A 119 -7.84 17.07 -16.30
N ALA A 120 -7.89 15.92 -15.62
CA ALA A 120 -9.01 15.00 -15.72
C ALA A 120 -9.30 14.29 -14.38
N VAL A 121 -10.57 13.96 -14.18
CA VAL A 121 -11.06 13.16 -13.07
C VAL A 121 -11.56 11.83 -13.59
N ILE A 122 -10.96 10.73 -13.14
CA ILE A 122 -11.47 9.37 -13.37
C ILE A 122 -12.31 9.00 -12.14
N ALA A 123 -13.62 8.85 -12.31
CA ALA A 123 -14.56 8.69 -11.22
C ALA A 123 -15.45 7.45 -11.35
N SER A 124 -15.82 6.86 -10.21
CA SER A 124 -16.90 5.89 -10.12
C SER A 124 -17.58 5.92 -8.74
N SER A 125 -18.56 5.04 -8.51
CA SER A 125 -19.45 5.05 -7.33
C SER A 125 -19.06 4.09 -6.21
N ARG A 126 -17.77 3.77 -6.04
CA ARG A 126 -17.37 2.92 -4.90
C ARG A 126 -17.87 3.52 -3.59
N SER A 127 -18.52 2.70 -2.79
CA SER A 127 -19.12 3.01 -1.50
C SER A 127 -19.33 1.71 -0.72
N THR A 128 -19.91 1.78 0.47
CA THR A 128 -20.29 0.57 1.22
C THR A 128 -21.31 -0.31 0.48
N SER A 129 -22.11 0.27 -0.42
CA SER A 129 -23.16 -0.43 -1.16
C SER A 129 -22.78 -0.77 -2.60
N HIS A 130 -21.71 -0.20 -3.15
CA HIS A 130 -21.27 -0.39 -4.53
C HIS A 130 -19.75 -0.59 -4.58
N ALA A 131 -19.29 -1.59 -5.33
CA ALA A 131 -17.87 -1.86 -5.48
C ALA A 131 -17.14 -0.78 -6.30
N GLY A 132 -17.86 -0.03 -7.14
CA GLY A 132 -17.29 0.87 -8.14
C GLY A 132 -16.93 0.14 -9.44
N GLY A 133 -16.77 0.92 -10.50
CA GLY A 133 -16.37 0.45 -11.83
C GLY A 133 -14.95 -0.08 -11.81
N LEU A 134 -14.69 -1.08 -12.64
CA LEU A 134 -13.39 -1.73 -12.74
C LEU A 134 -12.62 -1.19 -13.95
N LEU A 135 -11.41 -0.70 -13.71
CA LEU A 135 -10.39 -0.47 -14.73
C LEU A 135 -9.25 -1.45 -14.46
N TYR A 136 -8.82 -2.21 -15.45
CA TYR A 136 -7.81 -3.24 -15.23
C TYR A 136 -6.84 -3.41 -16.38
N SER A 137 -5.71 -4.06 -16.11
CA SER A 137 -4.81 -4.58 -17.13
C SER A 137 -4.36 -5.99 -16.75
N ASN A 138 -4.26 -6.87 -17.75
CA ASN A 138 -3.68 -8.20 -17.65
C ASN A 138 -2.22 -8.24 -18.11
N ASP A 139 -1.66 -7.11 -18.55
CA ASP A 139 -0.28 -7.03 -19.00
C ASP A 139 0.71 -7.12 -17.84
N MET A 140 1.71 -7.99 -17.99
CA MET A 140 2.85 -8.09 -17.10
C MET A 140 4.12 -8.46 -17.86
N GLY A 141 5.27 -8.16 -17.28
CA GLY A 141 6.57 -8.47 -17.84
C GLY A 141 7.45 -7.24 -18.07
N GLY A 142 8.75 -7.46 -18.22
CA GLY A 142 9.77 -6.41 -18.32
C GLY A 142 9.57 -5.44 -19.50
N THR A 143 8.86 -5.86 -20.54
CA THR A 143 8.55 -5.08 -21.74
C THR A 143 7.05 -4.80 -21.90
N SER A 144 6.23 -5.07 -20.88
CA SER A 144 4.79 -4.86 -20.94
C SER A 144 4.39 -3.39 -20.83
N SER A 145 3.21 -3.01 -21.35
CA SER A 145 2.70 -1.64 -21.21
C SER A 145 2.50 -1.26 -19.74
N ALA A 146 2.13 -2.23 -18.92
CA ALA A 146 1.99 -2.10 -17.47
C ALA A 146 3.31 -1.98 -16.72
N TYR A 147 4.47 -1.98 -17.37
CA TYR A 147 5.75 -1.75 -16.70
C TYR A 147 6.57 -0.68 -17.42
N ARG A 148 7.45 -1.07 -18.34
CA ARG A 148 8.39 -0.17 -19.05
C ARG A 148 8.24 -0.24 -20.57
N GLY A 149 7.29 -1.00 -21.10
CA GLY A 149 7.02 -1.09 -22.54
C GLY A 149 6.03 -0.06 -23.06
N GLY A 150 5.31 0.64 -22.19
CA GLY A 150 4.30 1.62 -22.56
C GLY A 150 4.85 3.04 -22.78
N GLU A 151 3.95 3.99 -23.05
CA GLU A 151 4.21 5.43 -23.08
C GLU A 151 4.66 5.97 -21.71
N VAL A 152 4.15 5.37 -20.63
CA VAL A 152 4.39 5.80 -19.25
C VAL A 152 4.91 4.66 -18.36
N ASP A 153 5.31 4.98 -17.14
CA ASP A 153 5.77 3.99 -16.15
C ASP A 153 4.59 3.37 -15.41
N GLY A 154 4.12 2.24 -15.94
CA GLY A 154 2.86 1.63 -15.53
C GLY A 154 1.71 1.95 -16.48
N VAL A 155 0.50 1.63 -16.07
CA VAL A 155 -0.67 1.75 -16.94
C VAL A 155 -1.21 3.18 -17.00
N LEU A 156 -1.28 3.90 -15.89
CA LEU A 156 -1.70 5.31 -15.89
C LEU A 156 -0.67 6.19 -15.19
N LYS A 157 -0.35 7.33 -15.82
CA LYS A 157 0.45 8.39 -15.22
C LYS A 157 -0.41 9.60 -14.93
N LEU A 158 -0.70 9.85 -13.65
CA LEU A 158 -1.43 11.01 -13.19
C LEU A 158 -0.48 12.21 -13.08
N GLY A 159 -0.73 13.21 -13.92
CA GLY A 159 -0.07 14.51 -13.94
C GLY A 159 -0.92 15.60 -13.29
N GLU A 160 -0.60 16.85 -13.58
CA GLU A 160 -1.23 18.01 -12.96
C GLU A 160 -2.76 18.00 -13.03
N ASN A 161 -3.39 18.48 -11.97
CA ASN A 161 -4.83 18.62 -11.82
C ASN A 161 -5.62 17.33 -12.13
N SER A 162 -5.04 16.16 -11.79
CA SER A 162 -5.68 14.87 -12.00
C SER A 162 -6.21 14.27 -10.70
N ARG A 163 -7.35 13.58 -10.79
CA ARG A 163 -7.94 12.85 -9.66
C ARG A 163 -8.44 11.47 -10.10
N MET A 164 -8.17 10.44 -9.31
CA MET A 164 -8.87 9.16 -9.42
C MET A 164 -9.71 8.94 -8.16
N THR A 165 -11.02 8.71 -8.32
CA THR A 165 -11.90 8.52 -7.18
C THR A 165 -12.95 7.43 -7.36
N GLY A 166 -13.10 6.58 -6.35
CA GLY A 166 -14.21 5.62 -6.30
C GLY A 166 -14.11 4.46 -7.31
N VAL A 167 -12.92 4.20 -7.85
CA VAL A 167 -12.65 3.18 -8.89
C VAL A 167 -11.99 1.95 -8.28
N ARG A 168 -12.26 0.78 -8.85
CA ARG A 168 -11.44 -0.43 -8.65
C ARG A 168 -10.39 -0.49 -9.75
N TYR A 169 -9.13 -0.49 -9.37
CA TYR A 169 -7.99 -0.46 -10.27
C TYR A 169 -7.10 -1.67 -10.08
N ARG A 170 -7.21 -2.61 -11.00
CA ARG A 170 -6.70 -3.97 -10.86
C ARG A 170 -5.55 -4.25 -11.83
N GLY A 171 -4.45 -4.73 -11.29
CA GLY A 171 -3.33 -5.26 -12.04
C GLY A 171 -3.41 -6.77 -12.31
N PRO A 172 -2.47 -7.28 -13.08
CA PRO A 172 -2.52 -8.60 -13.69
C PRO A 172 -2.26 -9.74 -12.69
N THR A 173 -1.66 -9.47 -11.52
CA THR A 173 -1.28 -10.54 -10.59
C THR A 173 -2.42 -11.07 -9.75
N SER A 174 -3.47 -10.27 -9.61
CA SER A 174 -4.73 -10.65 -8.96
C SER A 174 -5.36 -11.92 -9.55
N ALA A 175 -5.09 -12.23 -10.83
CA ALA A 175 -5.60 -13.39 -11.53
C ALA A 175 -4.61 -14.57 -11.64
N THR A 176 -3.33 -14.36 -11.35
CA THR A 176 -2.28 -15.35 -11.68
C THR A 176 -1.75 -16.12 -10.48
N TRP A 177 -1.89 -15.61 -9.26
CA TRP A 177 -1.49 -16.34 -8.05
C TRP A 177 -2.66 -16.56 -7.11
N ASN A 178 -3.23 -17.78 -7.15
CA ASN A 178 -4.37 -18.16 -6.34
C ASN A 178 -3.94 -18.93 -5.07
N HIS A 179 -3.09 -18.32 -4.24
CA HIS A 179 -2.82 -18.89 -2.92
C HIS A 179 -4.01 -18.65 -2.00
N PRO A 180 -4.55 -19.68 -1.34
CA PRO A 180 -5.81 -19.57 -0.59
C PRO A 180 -5.74 -18.56 0.57
N LEU A 181 -4.54 -18.33 1.13
CA LEU A 181 -4.31 -17.35 2.20
C LEU A 181 -3.77 -16.00 1.69
N TYR A 182 -3.14 -15.97 0.52
CA TYR A 182 -2.35 -14.82 0.04
C TYR A 182 -2.49 -14.63 -1.47
N PRO A 183 -3.70 -14.35 -1.97
CA PRO A 183 -3.93 -14.17 -3.40
C PRO A 183 -3.07 -13.02 -3.94
N GLY A 184 -2.53 -13.19 -5.14
CA GLY A 184 -1.71 -12.18 -5.81
C GLY A 184 -0.25 -12.06 -5.33
N TYR A 185 0.16 -12.74 -4.25
CA TYR A 185 1.55 -12.73 -3.77
C TYR A 185 2.46 -13.64 -4.61
N ILE A 186 3.46 -13.09 -5.28
CA ILE A 186 4.42 -13.88 -6.05
C ILE A 186 5.68 -14.17 -5.20
N PRO A 187 5.97 -15.43 -4.85
CA PRO A 187 7.17 -15.79 -4.08
C PRO A 187 8.45 -15.65 -4.91
N PHE A 188 9.60 -15.73 -4.25
CA PHE A 188 10.89 -15.85 -4.94
C PHE A 188 10.91 -17.10 -5.82
N GLY A 189 11.43 -16.95 -7.04
CA GLY A 189 11.74 -18.11 -7.88
C GLY A 189 12.88 -18.95 -7.27
N SER A 190 12.96 -20.22 -7.66
CA SER A 190 14.07 -21.10 -7.29
C SER A 190 15.35 -20.77 -8.06
N GLY A 191 16.52 -21.08 -7.51
CA GLY A 191 17.82 -20.99 -8.19
C GLY A 191 18.62 -19.75 -7.83
N ASN A 192 19.71 -19.49 -8.58
CA ASN A 192 20.64 -18.38 -8.32
C ASN A 192 20.02 -16.99 -8.61
N ALA A 193 20.74 -15.92 -8.27
CA ALA A 193 20.24 -14.54 -8.41
C ALA A 193 19.75 -14.19 -9.83
N ALA A 194 20.49 -14.62 -10.87
CA ALA A 194 20.13 -14.37 -12.27
C ALA A 194 18.80 -15.06 -12.65
N ARG A 195 18.63 -16.34 -12.30
CA ARG A 195 17.38 -17.07 -12.55
C ARG A 195 16.19 -16.50 -11.79
N ARG A 196 16.43 -15.99 -10.58
CA ARG A 196 15.40 -15.29 -9.79
C ARG A 196 15.00 -13.95 -10.40
N GLU A 197 15.94 -13.21 -10.98
CA GLU A 197 15.63 -11.99 -11.74
C GLU A 197 14.82 -12.31 -13.01
N GLU A 198 15.23 -13.33 -13.76
CA GLU A 198 14.49 -13.78 -14.94
C GLU A 198 13.02 -14.12 -14.59
N TYR A 199 12.82 -14.92 -13.54
CA TYR A 199 11.48 -15.26 -13.05
C TYR A 199 10.63 -14.04 -12.65
N ARG A 200 11.21 -13.06 -11.95
CA ARG A 200 10.52 -11.84 -11.52
C ARG A 200 10.21 -10.92 -12.70
N SER A 201 11.16 -10.77 -13.62
CA SER A 201 11.03 -9.86 -14.77
C SER A 201 9.85 -10.22 -15.67
N GLN A 202 9.44 -11.48 -15.73
CA GLN A 202 8.23 -11.93 -16.45
C GLN A 202 6.91 -11.47 -15.81
N ARG A 203 6.94 -10.99 -14.57
CA ARG A 203 5.74 -10.67 -13.78
C ARG A 203 5.61 -9.18 -13.44
N HIS A 204 6.61 -8.37 -13.78
CA HIS A 204 6.64 -6.94 -13.46
C HIS A 204 5.39 -6.20 -13.96
N SER A 205 4.78 -5.41 -13.07
CA SER A 205 3.60 -4.60 -13.35
C SER A 205 3.49 -3.45 -12.36
N ARG A 206 3.12 -2.27 -12.87
CA ARG A 206 3.01 -0.98 -12.19
C ARG A 206 1.65 -0.39 -12.52
N GLY A 207 0.92 0.02 -11.48
CA GLY A 207 -0.43 0.56 -11.60
C GLY A 207 -0.42 2.04 -11.97
N LEU A 208 -0.40 2.89 -10.93
CA LEU A 208 -0.42 4.35 -11.06
C LEU A 208 0.98 4.91 -10.88
N SER A 209 1.38 5.81 -11.77
CA SER A 209 2.52 6.71 -11.56
C SER A 209 2.03 8.13 -11.32
N ILE A 210 2.51 8.77 -10.27
CA ILE A 210 2.18 10.14 -9.91
C ILE A 210 3.42 11.00 -10.08
N THR A 211 3.33 12.08 -10.83
CA THR A 211 4.46 13.00 -11.05
C THR A 211 4.17 14.47 -10.78
N ALA A 212 3.04 14.78 -10.15
CA ALA A 212 2.67 16.15 -9.79
C ALA A 212 2.05 16.20 -8.39
N GLY A 213 2.30 17.28 -7.65
CA GLY A 213 1.79 17.46 -6.29
C GLY A 213 0.28 17.71 -6.21
N SER A 214 -0.36 18.19 -7.28
CA SER A 214 -1.80 18.46 -7.32
C SER A 214 -2.66 17.21 -7.47
N VAL A 215 -2.06 16.02 -7.61
CA VAL A 215 -2.76 14.76 -7.82
C VAL A 215 -3.49 14.30 -6.56
N ARG A 216 -4.69 13.75 -6.75
CA ARG A 216 -5.48 13.08 -5.70
C ARG A 216 -5.88 11.68 -6.11
N VAL A 217 -5.70 10.72 -5.22
CA VAL A 217 -6.22 9.35 -5.35
C VAL A 217 -7.03 9.06 -4.10
N ASP A 218 -8.34 8.91 -4.24
CA ASP A 218 -9.21 8.75 -3.08
C ASP A 218 -10.32 7.73 -3.27
N ASN A 219 -10.73 7.04 -2.21
CA ASN A 219 -11.85 6.09 -2.27
C ASN A 219 -11.67 4.94 -3.28
N CYS A 220 -10.45 4.64 -3.70
CA CYS A 220 -10.18 3.59 -4.68
C CYS A 220 -9.90 2.24 -4.01
N GLU A 221 -10.10 1.16 -4.75
CA GLU A 221 -9.50 -0.15 -4.47
C GLU A 221 -8.38 -0.36 -5.48
N ILE A 222 -7.13 -0.55 -5.05
CA ILE A 222 -5.95 -0.65 -5.92
C ILE A 222 -5.23 -1.94 -5.57
N PHE A 223 -5.11 -2.87 -6.52
CA PHE A 223 -4.61 -4.20 -6.19
C PHE A 223 -4.03 -4.98 -7.37
N GLY A 224 -3.23 -6.00 -7.09
CA GLY A 224 -2.73 -6.93 -8.11
C GLY A 224 -1.60 -6.37 -8.98
N TRP A 225 -0.87 -5.37 -8.49
CA TRP A 225 0.28 -4.79 -9.19
C TRP A 225 1.57 -5.32 -8.55
N SER A 226 2.28 -6.19 -9.26
CA SER A 226 3.40 -6.96 -8.71
C SER A 226 4.56 -6.09 -8.23
N THR A 227 4.80 -4.96 -8.90
CA THR A 227 5.95 -4.11 -8.63
C THR A 227 5.50 -2.96 -7.75
N GLN A 228 4.56 -2.13 -8.22
CA GLN A 228 4.06 -0.96 -7.49
C GLN A 228 2.57 -0.74 -7.78
N GLY A 229 1.73 -0.62 -6.75
CA GLY A 229 0.34 -0.18 -6.90
C GLY A 229 0.26 1.30 -7.27
N ILE A 230 0.92 2.13 -6.47
CA ILE A 230 1.12 3.56 -6.71
C ILE A 230 2.61 3.87 -6.59
N SER A 231 3.17 4.56 -7.58
CA SER A 231 4.53 5.08 -7.52
C SER A 231 4.50 6.62 -7.54
N VAL A 232 5.20 7.25 -6.61
CA VAL A 232 5.33 8.70 -6.53
C VAL A 232 6.72 9.05 -7.03
N ASN A 233 6.77 9.71 -8.19
CA ASN A 233 8.00 10.18 -8.82
C ASN A 233 9.05 9.10 -9.08
N CYS A 234 8.67 7.85 -9.36
CA CYS A 234 9.61 6.73 -9.62
C CYS A 234 9.83 6.50 -11.13
N PRO A 235 10.87 7.04 -11.78
CA PRO A 235 11.03 6.98 -13.24
C PRO A 235 11.68 5.69 -13.76
N ARG A 236 11.52 5.41 -15.07
CA ARG A 236 12.59 5.55 -16.08
C ARG A 236 14.01 5.32 -15.58
N SER A 237 14.68 6.45 -15.41
CA SER A 237 16.13 6.56 -15.34
C SER A 237 16.52 7.23 -14.03
N TYR A 238 17.51 6.65 -13.37
CA TYR A 238 18.18 7.25 -12.20
C TYR A 238 18.76 8.63 -12.54
N GLY A 239 18.83 9.52 -11.55
CA GLY A 239 19.63 10.75 -11.64
C GLY A 239 18.96 11.97 -12.32
N ARG A 240 17.63 12.06 -12.37
CA ARG A 240 16.95 13.30 -12.79
C ARG A 240 16.51 14.10 -11.56
N GLU A 241 16.81 15.39 -11.55
CA GLU A 241 16.15 16.36 -10.67
C GLU A 241 14.63 16.26 -10.86
N ARG A 242 13.89 16.25 -9.76
CA ARG A 242 12.44 16.14 -9.77
C ARG A 242 11.85 17.21 -8.90
N GLU A 243 10.74 17.75 -9.36
CA GLU A 243 9.87 18.51 -8.50
C GLU A 243 9.33 17.58 -7.41
N GLN A 244 9.53 17.99 -6.15
CA GLN A 244 8.91 17.31 -5.03
C GLN A 244 7.40 17.35 -5.20
N SER A 245 6.79 16.18 -5.25
CA SER A 245 5.34 16.04 -5.35
C SER A 245 4.75 15.70 -3.99
N TYR A 246 3.61 16.32 -3.67
CA TYR A 246 2.88 16.17 -2.41
C TYR A 246 1.46 15.62 -2.64
N PRO A 247 1.28 14.49 -3.37
CA PRO A 247 -0.05 14.03 -3.73
C PRO A 247 -0.83 13.55 -2.50
N GLY A 248 -2.15 13.70 -2.57
CA GLY A 248 -3.07 13.18 -1.55
C GLY A 248 -3.55 11.78 -1.91
N ILE A 249 -3.27 10.79 -1.05
CA ILE A 249 -3.75 9.41 -1.20
C ILE A 249 -4.63 9.08 0.00
N GLN A 250 -5.93 8.97 -0.18
CA GLN A 250 -6.85 8.93 0.96
C GLN A 250 -7.93 7.89 0.83
N ASN A 251 -8.33 7.26 1.94
CA ASN A 251 -9.52 6.41 1.96
C ASN A 251 -9.48 5.26 0.93
N CYS A 252 -8.28 4.79 0.56
CA CYS A 252 -8.10 3.73 -0.41
C CYS A 252 -7.94 2.36 0.27
N SER A 253 -8.31 1.30 -0.43
CA SER A 253 -7.95 -0.08 -0.10
C SER A 253 -6.83 -0.50 -1.05
N ILE A 254 -5.62 -0.73 -0.56
CA ILE A 254 -4.42 -1.01 -1.37
C ILE A 254 -3.86 -2.37 -0.97
N HIS A 255 -3.94 -3.37 -1.85
CA HIS A 255 -3.59 -4.73 -1.44
C HIS A 255 -3.14 -5.66 -2.54
N ASP A 256 -2.62 -6.83 -2.17
CA ASP A 256 -2.25 -7.90 -3.10
C ASP A 256 -1.25 -7.43 -4.17
N CYS A 257 -0.40 -6.45 -3.82
CA CYS A 257 0.67 -5.91 -4.65
C CYS A 257 2.00 -6.59 -4.27
N GLY A 258 2.02 -7.92 -4.17
CA GLY A 258 3.15 -8.67 -3.62
C GLY A 258 4.00 -9.36 -4.69
N LEU A 259 5.29 -9.04 -4.74
CA LEU A 259 6.31 -9.78 -5.49
C LEU A 259 7.58 -9.82 -4.64
N SER A 260 8.17 -10.99 -4.45
CA SER A 260 9.40 -11.06 -3.66
C SER A 260 10.52 -10.22 -4.30
N GLY A 261 11.17 -9.37 -3.51
CA GLY A 261 12.16 -8.39 -3.99
C GLY A 261 11.59 -7.11 -4.63
N TYR A 262 10.26 -7.03 -4.82
CA TYR A 262 9.51 -5.83 -5.26
C TYR A 262 8.18 -5.77 -4.50
N GLY A 263 7.10 -5.22 -5.04
CA GLY A 263 5.77 -5.36 -4.46
C GLY A 263 5.43 -4.32 -3.41
N TYR A 264 5.35 -3.08 -3.86
CA TYR A 264 5.05 -1.91 -3.06
C TYR A 264 3.58 -1.50 -3.23
N GLY A 265 2.85 -1.33 -2.13
CA GLY A 265 1.52 -0.71 -2.19
C GLY A 265 1.63 0.73 -2.70
N VAL A 266 2.42 1.53 -1.97
CA VAL A 266 2.91 2.85 -2.38
C VAL A 266 4.44 2.86 -2.33
N GLU A 267 5.09 3.28 -3.40
CA GLU A 267 6.53 3.54 -3.43
C GLU A 267 6.78 5.04 -3.66
N VAL A 268 7.73 5.60 -2.93
CA VAL A 268 8.16 6.99 -3.05
C VAL A 268 9.61 7.03 -3.46
N ASN A 269 9.93 7.76 -4.53
CA ASN A 269 11.32 8.02 -4.89
C ASN A 269 11.74 9.44 -4.49
N VAL A 270 10.96 10.45 -4.88
CA VAL A 270 11.14 11.86 -4.47
C VAL A 270 9.78 12.50 -4.19
N GLY A 271 9.66 13.25 -3.10
CA GLY A 271 8.44 13.94 -2.70
C GLY A 271 7.95 13.51 -1.32
N HIS A 272 6.73 13.91 -0.99
CA HIS A 272 6.12 13.69 0.32
C HIS A 272 4.61 13.47 0.18
N PRO A 273 4.15 12.30 -0.28
CA PRO A 273 2.73 11.99 -0.30
C PRO A 273 2.11 12.07 1.09
N ILE A 274 0.87 12.55 1.12
CA ILE A 274 0.03 12.61 2.31
C ILE A 274 -0.99 11.47 2.22
N ILE A 275 -0.75 10.41 2.99
CA ILE A 275 -1.49 9.16 2.95
C ILE A 275 -2.42 9.10 4.17
N GLN A 276 -3.73 9.05 3.97
CA GLN A 276 -4.67 9.14 5.10
C GLN A 276 -5.80 8.12 5.03
N ARG A 277 -6.06 7.44 6.15
CA ARG A 277 -7.23 6.57 6.32
C ARG A 277 -7.33 5.47 5.26
N CYS A 278 -6.19 4.96 4.81
CA CYS A 278 -6.11 3.87 3.87
C CYS A 278 -6.05 2.52 4.60
N PHE A 279 -6.51 1.47 3.93
CA PHE A 279 -6.29 0.08 4.32
C PHE A 279 -5.22 -0.51 3.43
N PHE A 280 -4.22 -1.15 4.03
CA PHE A 280 -3.15 -1.84 3.32
C PHE A 280 -3.07 -3.31 3.71
N ASN A 281 -2.85 -4.23 2.76
CA ASN A 281 -2.64 -5.64 3.08
C ASN A 281 -1.94 -6.40 1.92
N GLY A 282 -1.23 -7.49 2.18
CA GLY A 282 -0.76 -8.39 1.12
C GLY A 282 0.28 -7.79 0.14
N CYS A 283 1.09 -6.85 0.60
CA CYS A 283 2.22 -6.29 -0.15
C CYS A 283 3.57 -6.80 0.43
N ARG A 284 4.69 -6.64 -0.28
CA ARG A 284 6.00 -6.80 0.37
C ARG A 284 6.25 -5.66 1.34
N HIS A 285 6.09 -4.44 0.84
CA HIS A 285 5.99 -3.24 1.64
C HIS A 285 4.69 -2.55 1.31
N MET A 286 3.95 -2.14 2.33
CA MET A 286 2.69 -1.42 2.11
C MET A 286 2.98 0.02 1.68
N ILE A 287 3.99 0.65 2.30
CA ILE A 287 4.58 1.92 1.90
C ILE A 287 6.11 1.78 1.98
N ALA A 288 6.82 2.15 0.93
CA ALA A 288 8.28 2.19 0.91
C ALA A 288 8.80 3.50 0.31
N GLY A 289 10.01 3.87 0.72
CA GLY A 289 10.76 4.96 0.10
C GLY A 289 12.14 4.52 -0.39
N GLU A 290 12.63 5.13 -1.46
CA GLU A 290 13.92 4.80 -2.09
C GLU A 290 15.15 5.28 -1.29
N GLY A 291 14.94 6.14 -0.28
CA GLY A 291 16.01 6.58 0.62
C GLY A 291 16.70 7.90 0.25
N TYR A 292 16.28 8.58 -0.82
CA TYR A 292 16.77 9.93 -1.14
C TYR A 292 16.41 10.94 -0.02
N PRO A 293 17.18 12.01 0.23
CA PRO A 293 16.87 13.00 1.28
C PRO A 293 15.53 13.71 1.14
N ASP A 294 15.02 13.80 -0.08
CA ASP A 294 13.72 14.35 -0.45
C ASP A 294 12.65 13.26 -0.63
N CYS A 295 12.98 12.00 -0.35
CA CYS A 295 12.04 10.90 -0.23
C CYS A 295 11.42 10.88 1.16
N SER A 296 10.19 11.36 1.29
CA SER A 296 9.47 11.48 2.56
C SER A 296 8.07 10.91 2.42
N TYR A 297 7.38 10.66 3.53
CA TYR A 297 5.93 10.41 3.51
C TYR A 297 5.31 10.69 4.88
N SER A 298 4.04 11.12 4.85
CA SER A 298 3.19 11.18 6.04
C SER A 298 2.05 10.20 5.88
N VAL A 299 1.89 9.31 6.84
CA VAL A 299 0.73 8.42 6.94
C VAL A 299 -0.04 8.71 8.23
N GLU A 300 -1.35 8.87 8.10
CA GLU A 300 -2.23 9.14 9.24
C GLU A 300 -3.50 8.29 9.23
N GLY A 301 -3.88 7.75 10.38
CA GLY A 301 -5.18 7.09 10.56
C GLY A 301 -5.39 5.85 9.69
N SER A 302 -4.30 5.28 9.16
CA SER A 302 -4.35 4.14 8.25
C SER A 302 -4.24 2.82 9.00
N PHE A 303 -4.71 1.75 8.37
CA PHE A 303 -4.68 0.38 8.91
C PHE A 303 -3.81 -0.51 8.03
N PHE A 304 -2.80 -1.12 8.64
CA PHE A 304 -1.88 -2.06 8.00
C PHE A 304 -2.27 -3.47 8.46
N GLY A 305 -2.82 -4.25 7.55
CA GLY A 305 -3.35 -5.59 7.79
C GLY A 305 -2.26 -6.62 8.13
N PRO A 306 -2.68 -7.84 8.52
CA PRO A 306 -1.78 -8.86 9.03
C PRO A 306 -0.92 -9.53 7.96
N ALA A 307 -1.27 -9.41 6.68
CA ALA A 307 -0.54 -10.06 5.59
C ALA A 307 0.48 -9.12 4.95
N GLY A 308 1.70 -9.61 4.80
CA GLY A 308 2.76 -8.92 4.08
C GLY A 308 3.99 -9.81 3.97
N SER A 309 4.83 -9.59 2.98
CA SER A 309 6.04 -10.40 2.81
C SER A 309 7.31 -9.76 3.38
N LEU A 310 7.21 -8.55 3.95
CA LEU A 310 8.25 -7.83 4.67
C LEU A 310 7.66 -6.64 5.48
N PHE A 311 8.48 -5.65 5.84
CA PHE A 311 8.09 -4.47 6.62
C PHE A 311 6.92 -3.70 5.97
N PRO A 312 5.80 -3.45 6.69
CA PRO A 312 4.68 -2.67 6.17
C PRO A 312 5.08 -1.25 5.79
N LEU A 313 5.83 -0.59 6.67
CA LEU A 313 6.35 0.75 6.50
C LEU A 313 7.86 0.65 6.37
N ASP A 314 8.41 1.13 5.27
CA ASP A 314 9.82 1.04 4.99
C ASP A 314 10.38 2.36 4.46
N MET A 315 11.65 2.59 4.73
CA MET A 315 12.47 3.57 4.04
C MET A 315 13.80 2.89 3.78
N HIS A 316 14.09 2.58 2.53
CA HIS A 316 15.37 1.95 2.18
C HIS A 316 16.52 2.89 2.56
N ASN A 317 17.71 2.34 2.74
CA ASN A 317 18.89 3.19 2.61
C ASN A 317 19.18 3.44 1.14
N LEU A 318 19.81 4.57 0.85
CA LEU A 318 20.07 4.98 -0.53
C LEU A 318 21.03 4.01 -1.25
N ALA A 319 21.94 3.39 -0.49
CA ALA A 319 22.92 2.42 -0.97
C ALA A 319 22.31 1.10 -1.44
N GLU A 320 21.11 0.74 -0.97
CA GLU A 320 20.36 -0.44 -1.43
C GLU A 320 19.86 -0.27 -2.87
N ASN A 321 19.54 0.96 -3.27
CA ASN A 321 18.80 1.24 -4.52
C ASN A 321 19.63 1.87 -5.62
N ILE A 322 20.50 2.81 -5.27
CA ILE A 322 21.50 3.31 -6.19
C ILE A 322 22.69 2.39 -6.00
N GLY A 323 23.00 1.54 -6.99
CA GLY A 323 24.28 0.82 -7.05
C GLY A 323 25.51 1.76 -7.20
N GLY A 324 25.43 2.97 -6.66
CA GLY A 324 26.25 4.13 -6.93
C GLY A 324 27.02 4.54 -5.69
N THR A 325 28.00 3.71 -5.35
CA THR A 325 29.39 4.10 -5.18
C THR A 325 30.09 2.93 -4.50
N THR A 326 31.14 2.40 -5.10
CA THR A 326 32.02 1.44 -4.40
C THR A 326 32.92 2.15 -3.40
N ASN A 327 32.86 3.49 -3.32
CA ASN A 327 33.63 4.29 -2.37
C ASN A 327 33.02 4.17 -0.97
N PRO A 328 33.62 3.37 -0.06
CA PRO A 328 33.11 3.19 1.30
C PRO A 328 33.21 4.49 2.14
N ASP A 329 33.98 5.48 1.67
CA ASP A 329 34.19 6.77 2.35
C ASP A 329 33.15 7.82 1.98
N ASP A 330 32.24 7.53 1.05
CA ASP A 330 31.11 8.40 0.79
C ASP A 330 30.02 8.22 1.87
N TYR A 331 30.42 8.58 3.10
CA TYR A 331 29.61 8.54 4.31
C TYR A 331 28.29 9.28 4.13
N ARG A 332 28.23 10.23 3.18
CA ARG A 332 27.02 10.97 2.88
C ARG A 332 25.96 10.08 2.25
N TYR A 333 26.29 9.05 1.47
CA TYR A 333 25.28 8.22 0.80
C TYR A 333 25.00 6.91 1.54
N ARG A 334 26.02 6.30 2.17
CA ARG A 334 25.89 4.97 2.81
C ARG A 334 24.82 4.90 3.89
N TYR A 335 24.66 5.96 4.67
CA TYR A 335 23.74 5.99 5.82
C TYR A 335 22.45 6.73 5.53
N ARG A 336 22.22 7.31 4.33
CA ARG A 336 21.00 8.09 4.08
C ARG A 336 19.80 7.18 3.90
N SER A 337 18.70 7.53 4.55
CA SER A 337 17.45 6.79 4.45
C SER A 337 16.26 7.74 4.55
N GLY A 338 16.02 8.48 3.48
CA GLY A 338 14.84 9.35 3.37
C GLY A 338 15.02 10.74 3.97
N GLY A 339 13.96 11.53 3.87
CA GLY A 339 13.79 12.82 4.52
C GLY A 339 13.05 12.70 5.84
N LEU A 340 11.76 13.02 5.82
CA LEU A 340 10.83 12.97 6.95
C LEU A 340 9.86 11.80 6.81
N ILE A 341 9.79 10.95 7.82
CA ILE A 341 8.83 9.85 7.91
C ILE A 341 7.87 10.15 9.07
N ARG A 342 6.58 10.30 8.79
CA ARG A 342 5.56 10.52 9.84
C ARG A 342 4.52 9.40 9.81
N VAL A 343 4.34 8.73 10.94
CA VAL A 343 3.35 7.66 11.14
C VAL A 343 2.48 8.05 12.33
N LEU A 344 1.25 8.47 12.04
CA LEU A 344 0.37 9.12 13.01
C LEU A 344 -0.95 8.35 13.15
N ASN A 345 -1.38 8.05 14.37
CA ASN A 345 -2.70 7.48 14.66
C ASN A 345 -3.02 6.21 13.84
N CYS A 346 -2.01 5.44 13.44
CA CYS A 346 -2.16 4.26 12.60
C CYS A 346 -2.30 2.99 13.45
N THR A 347 -2.92 1.96 12.88
CA THR A 347 -2.93 0.61 13.45
C THR A 347 -2.14 -0.33 12.57
N VAL A 348 -1.16 -1.02 13.14
CA VAL A 348 -0.32 -2.01 12.46
C VAL A 348 -0.58 -3.38 13.09
N ALA A 349 -1.35 -4.19 12.38
CA ALA A 349 -1.69 -5.56 12.74
C ALA A 349 -0.69 -6.60 12.21
N PHE A 350 0.22 -6.17 11.35
CA PHE A 350 1.28 -7.00 10.80
C PHE A 350 2.33 -7.34 11.87
N SER A 351 2.58 -8.62 12.09
CA SER A 351 3.65 -9.08 13.00
C SER A 351 4.57 -10.11 12.35
N HIS A 352 4.16 -10.77 11.28
CA HIS A 352 4.87 -11.90 10.71
C HIS A 352 4.89 -11.81 9.19
N VAL A 353 6.03 -12.17 8.61
CA VAL A 353 6.12 -12.37 7.17
C VAL A 353 5.30 -13.59 6.77
N ILE A 354 4.57 -13.45 5.66
CA ILE A 354 3.89 -14.54 4.96
C ILE A 354 4.77 -15.79 4.96
N ASN A 355 4.37 -16.77 5.76
CA ASN A 355 5.04 -18.06 5.84
C ASN A 355 4.49 -18.98 4.74
N ILE A 356 4.79 -18.63 3.49
CA ILE A 356 4.68 -19.60 2.42
C ILE A 356 5.99 -20.38 2.50
N ALA A 357 5.89 -21.68 2.76
CA ALA A 357 7.00 -22.60 2.70
C ALA A 357 7.72 -22.39 1.36
N ALA A 358 8.77 -21.58 1.38
CA ALA A 358 9.80 -21.68 0.38
C ALA A 358 10.32 -23.10 0.55
N SER A 359 10.19 -23.90 -0.50
CA SER A 359 10.93 -25.14 -0.63
C SER A 359 12.33 -24.92 -0.04
N SER A 360 12.59 -25.65 1.02
CA SER A 360 13.71 -25.53 1.93
C SER A 360 15.03 -25.16 1.25
N SER A 361 15.51 -23.94 1.51
CA SER A 361 16.89 -23.57 1.82
C SER A 361 17.19 -22.14 1.37
N LEU A 362 18.05 -21.44 2.11
CA LEU A 362 18.64 -20.17 1.69
C LEU A 362 19.53 -20.30 0.44
N SER A 363 19.87 -21.53 0.03
CA SER A 363 20.44 -21.87 -1.28
C SER A 363 19.38 -22.11 -2.38
N ALA A 364 18.09 -22.22 -2.03
CA ALA A 364 16.94 -22.44 -2.91
C ALA A 364 15.99 -21.23 -3.05
N GLY A 365 16.26 -20.11 -2.36
CA GLY A 365 15.58 -18.82 -2.61
C GLY A 365 14.41 -18.49 -1.67
N GLY A 366 14.35 -19.06 -0.47
CA GLY A 366 13.32 -18.68 0.50
C GLY A 366 13.45 -17.26 1.06
N ASN A 367 12.34 -16.68 1.50
CA ASN A 367 12.34 -15.40 2.21
C ASN A 367 12.95 -15.62 3.61
N PRO A 368 14.12 -15.04 3.95
CA PRO A 368 14.80 -15.27 5.24
C PRO A 368 13.98 -14.86 6.46
N PHE A 369 12.94 -14.05 6.26
CA PHE A 369 12.09 -13.54 7.32
C PHE A 369 10.79 -14.34 7.49
N ALA A 370 10.53 -15.35 6.64
CA ALA A 370 9.29 -16.12 6.67
C ALA A 370 9.02 -16.73 8.06
N GLY A 371 7.83 -16.47 8.61
CA GLY A 371 7.43 -16.96 9.93
C GLY A 371 8.08 -16.26 11.13
N ASN A 372 9.06 -15.38 10.91
CA ASN A 372 9.67 -14.60 11.98
C ASN A 372 8.85 -13.36 12.29
N GLN A 373 8.90 -12.93 13.55
CA GLN A 373 8.41 -11.61 13.92
C GLN A 373 9.23 -10.56 13.18
N THR A 374 8.55 -9.62 12.55
CA THR A 374 9.15 -8.55 11.73
C THR A 374 8.63 -7.21 12.21
N SER A 375 9.50 -6.22 12.17
CA SER A 375 9.20 -4.84 12.52
C SER A 375 8.01 -4.30 11.73
N ALA A 376 7.22 -3.45 12.39
CA ALA A 376 6.21 -2.62 11.75
C ALA A 376 6.83 -1.54 10.84
N ILE A 377 7.94 -0.95 11.30
CA ILE A 377 8.62 0.16 10.63
C ILE A 377 10.11 -0.18 10.51
N GLY A 378 10.58 -0.31 9.27
CA GLY A 378 11.99 -0.45 8.92
C GLY A 378 12.54 0.85 8.34
N ILE A 379 13.67 1.33 8.85
CA ILE A 379 14.39 2.47 8.28
C ILE A 379 15.82 2.01 8.02
N GLY A 380 16.23 1.87 6.77
CA GLY A 380 17.50 1.26 6.37
C GLY A 380 18.76 2.04 6.81
N GLY A 381 18.61 3.28 7.32
CA GLY A 381 19.70 4.10 7.82
C GLY A 381 19.24 5.33 8.62
N LEU A 382 19.90 6.46 8.44
CA LEU A 382 19.65 7.74 9.11
C LEU A 382 18.83 8.69 8.21
N PRO A 383 17.56 8.98 8.55
CA PRO A 383 16.75 9.96 7.84
C PRO A 383 17.28 11.39 8.01
N ALA A 384 17.15 12.19 6.96
CA ALA A 384 17.66 13.57 6.96
C ALA A 384 16.92 14.46 7.96
N GLN A 385 15.60 14.28 8.10
CA GLN A 385 14.74 15.08 8.98
C GLN A 385 14.18 14.29 10.17
N GLY A 386 14.28 12.96 10.14
CA GLY A 386 13.91 12.07 11.24
C GLY A 386 12.62 11.28 11.02
N VAL A 387 12.24 10.51 12.04
CA VAL A 387 11.03 9.68 12.06
C VAL A 387 10.16 10.09 13.23
N VAL A 388 8.87 10.30 12.98
CA VAL A 388 7.88 10.60 14.01
C VAL A 388 6.82 9.50 14.02
N VAL A 389 6.68 8.81 15.15
CA VAL A 389 5.67 7.76 15.37
C VAL A 389 4.81 8.14 16.57
N GLN A 390 3.56 8.53 16.31
CA GLN A 390 2.70 9.04 17.38
C GLN A 390 1.29 8.47 17.34
N GLY A 391 0.74 8.14 18.52
CA GLY A 391 -0.66 7.70 18.67
C GLY A 391 -0.96 6.38 17.97
N CYS A 392 0.07 5.61 17.61
CA CYS A 392 -0.06 4.39 16.83
C CYS A 392 -0.29 3.18 17.73
N ARG A 393 -0.82 2.12 17.11
CA ARG A 393 -1.26 0.88 17.72
C ARG A 393 -0.54 -0.28 17.05
N PHE A 394 0.20 -1.08 17.80
CA PHE A 394 1.02 -2.18 17.29
C PHE A 394 0.68 -3.50 17.98
N VAL A 395 0.69 -4.58 17.21
CA VAL A 395 0.63 -5.95 17.73
C VAL A 395 1.94 -6.41 18.36
N HIS A 396 3.04 -5.71 18.08
CA HIS A 396 4.37 -5.95 18.65
C HIS A 396 4.42 -5.65 20.14
N ASP A 397 5.25 -6.37 20.90
CA ASP A 397 5.33 -6.25 22.35
C ASP A 397 5.89 -4.90 22.85
N GLY A 398 6.66 -4.21 22.01
CA GLY A 398 7.23 -2.91 22.36
C GLY A 398 8.05 -2.29 21.23
N PRO A 399 8.64 -1.09 21.46
CA PRO A 399 9.42 -0.38 20.45
C PRO A 399 10.54 -1.22 19.83
N GLY A 400 11.29 -1.99 20.63
CA GLY A 400 12.41 -2.80 20.15
C GLY A 400 12.03 -3.97 19.23
N SER A 401 10.74 -4.36 19.18
CA SER A 401 10.23 -5.34 18.20
C SER A 401 9.41 -4.68 17.08
N ALA A 402 8.85 -3.49 17.33
CA ALA A 402 8.07 -2.75 16.34
C ALA A 402 8.94 -1.97 15.35
N PHE A 403 10.10 -1.48 15.78
CA PHE A 403 10.92 -0.54 15.04
C PHE A 403 12.31 -1.10 14.83
N THR A 404 12.84 -0.92 13.63
CA THR A 404 14.23 -1.23 13.31
C THR A 404 14.85 -0.12 12.51
N VAL A 405 16.10 0.17 12.85
CA VAL A 405 16.97 1.04 12.07
C VAL A 405 18.15 0.22 11.55
N GLY A 406 18.54 0.48 10.31
CA GLY A 406 19.64 -0.19 9.62
C GLY A 406 20.97 0.49 9.92
N LEU A 407 21.73 0.79 8.86
CA LEU A 407 23.10 1.28 8.98
C LEU A 407 23.13 2.70 9.56
N LEU A 408 23.83 2.86 10.69
CA LEU A 408 24.10 4.16 11.31
C LEU A 408 25.60 4.48 11.32
N PRO A 409 25.97 5.78 11.23
CA PRO A 409 27.35 6.18 11.45
C PRO A 409 27.72 5.96 12.93
N ARG A 410 29.00 5.65 13.21
CA ARG A 410 29.48 5.32 14.58
C ARG A 410 29.21 6.39 15.65
N HIS A 411 29.01 7.64 15.23
CA HIS A 411 28.76 8.79 16.09
C HIS A 411 27.29 9.20 16.13
N ALA A 412 26.38 8.42 15.53
CA ALA A 412 24.95 8.68 15.66
C ALA A 412 24.53 8.48 17.12
N GLU A 413 23.92 9.51 17.69
CA GLU A 413 23.23 9.38 18.97
C GLU A 413 21.96 8.54 18.75
N THR A 414 21.83 7.49 19.55
CA THR A 414 20.67 6.60 19.55
C THR A 414 19.99 6.65 20.91
N ASP A 415 18.68 6.43 20.92
CA ASP A 415 17.97 6.14 22.15
C ASP A 415 18.33 4.74 22.71
N GLN A 416 17.67 4.34 23.80
CA GLN A 416 17.84 3.03 24.44
C GLN A 416 17.45 1.83 23.55
N TYR A 417 16.76 2.06 22.43
CA TYR A 417 16.37 1.04 21.47
C TYR A 417 17.30 1.03 20.23
N GLY A 418 18.36 1.83 20.24
CA GLY A 418 19.28 1.95 19.10
C GLY A 418 18.73 2.84 17.97
N LEU A 419 17.65 3.59 18.20
CA LEU A 419 17.00 4.41 17.17
C LEU A 419 17.60 5.82 17.13
N ALA A 420 18.04 6.27 15.96
CA ALA A 420 18.61 7.61 15.76
C ALA A 420 17.62 8.55 15.05
N ARG A 421 17.34 9.71 15.65
CA ARG A 421 16.37 10.72 15.16
C ARG A 421 14.91 10.24 15.11
N TRP A 422 14.51 9.49 16.13
CA TRP A 422 13.13 9.05 16.30
C TRP A 422 12.44 9.87 17.40
N GLU A 423 11.22 10.31 17.12
CA GLU A 423 10.28 10.81 18.11
C GLU A 423 9.13 9.81 18.23
N THR A 424 9.02 9.15 19.38
CA THR A 424 7.93 8.20 19.64
C THR A 424 7.06 8.68 20.80
N LYS A 425 5.75 8.83 20.58
CA LYS A 425 4.84 9.38 21.61
C LYS A 425 3.47 8.71 21.61
N ASN A 426 2.95 8.38 22.79
CA ASN A 426 1.58 7.87 22.99
C ASN A 426 1.25 6.63 22.12
N ASN A 427 2.23 5.77 21.86
CA ASN A 427 2.03 4.53 21.11
C ASN A 427 1.59 3.40 22.05
N GLN A 428 0.74 2.51 21.55
CA GLN A 428 0.25 1.32 22.24
C GLN A 428 0.85 0.07 21.59
N PHE A 429 1.28 -0.87 22.42
CA PHE A 429 1.95 -2.11 22.03
C PHE A 429 1.26 -3.31 22.69
N GLY A 430 1.58 -4.51 22.22
CA GLY A 430 1.04 -5.76 22.75
C GLY A 430 -0.44 -5.95 22.43
N LEU A 431 -0.92 -5.33 21.35
CA LEU A 431 -2.29 -5.57 20.90
C LEU A 431 -2.42 -7.03 20.51
N ARG A 432 -3.24 -7.76 21.27
CA ARG A 432 -3.64 -9.11 20.88
C ARG A 432 -4.63 -8.97 19.76
N ALA A 433 -4.21 -9.46 18.61
CA ALA A 433 -5.07 -9.53 17.47
C ALA A 433 -5.42 -11.00 17.27
N ASP A 434 -6.69 -11.35 17.54
CA ASP A 434 -7.25 -12.65 17.16
C ASP A 434 -7.50 -12.69 15.65
N PHE A 435 -6.50 -12.34 14.85
CA PHE A 435 -6.51 -12.57 13.41
C PHE A 435 -5.94 -13.97 13.20
N PRO A 436 -6.71 -14.93 12.68
CA PRO A 436 -6.14 -16.19 12.23
C PRO A 436 -5.00 -15.85 11.26
N VAL A 437 -3.77 -16.27 11.58
CA VAL A 437 -2.60 -16.04 10.74
C VAL A 437 -2.93 -16.47 9.31
N GLY A 438 -2.91 -15.53 8.36
CA GLY A 438 -3.21 -15.80 6.95
C GLY A 438 -4.68 -15.67 6.52
N GLN A 439 -5.58 -15.13 7.35
CA GLN A 439 -6.86 -14.63 6.85
C GLN A 439 -6.76 -13.12 6.58
N PRO A 440 -7.12 -12.65 5.35
CA PRO A 440 -7.00 -11.26 4.92
C PRO A 440 -7.89 -10.31 5.68
#